data_AF-A0A429STH1-F1
#
_entry.id   AF-A0A429STH1-F1
#
_cell.length_a   1.000
_cell.length_b   1.000
_cell.length_c   1.000
_cell.angle_alpha   90.00
_cell.angle_beta   90.00
_cell.angle_gamma   90.00
#
_symmetry.space_group_name_H-M   'P 1'
#
loop_
_entity.id
_entity.type
_entity.pdbx_description
1 polymer ?
#
loop_
_entity_poly.entity_id
_entity_poly.type
_entity_poly.pdbx_seq_one_letter_code
_entity_poly.pdbx_strand_id
1 'polypeptide(L)'
;MYAGPDSILSVFKNQHGGPVRNRRLVISAAVVVAASFGTVLVPAAAQAAPARPAAKGAPAGGVDAGPLAKPEAKTFHSPAERSVRKALPGTKGKARSGAEAGATAQSDATAQAEPAPSANEELAVVLNGRTTTAHGVELQAAIVSAPGTTLKVTFDWGDGTVDTADGLPGLEVKRQHRYAELGEYNVKVTVTDEANNAQVVNEVPLSTSGSDFTPHTPTRLLDTRSGGGKVAPYTSTRVKIAGNAKIPAGATAVALNVTVTNTATGGHVTAFPGGGQRPATSNLNFEAGQTVPNMVIVPVGKDGTVELYNGGWEAVDLIADVTGYFSRTASSGYTPMTPVRTVDTRSGLGAPRVGQVAGRGSFSTQLGGLYVPSNATAVALNVTATGPREAGHLTVYPSGQAAPNTSNVNFTAGQTVANSVIVPVGSDGRISIMNGAWAGVDVIVDVVGYYSPDSSGAFMAVAPHRRLDTRTWGSGPLPGQEYIWMNISHKEEGIAGYVLNTTVTNTRDSGFLSVAPDVNSPASYFDETAVWQDPPQSSSLNFTPGKTVPNLVQASSGGTNGTIDLWNQSFGDIDLIVDMFGYYETK
;
A
#
# COMPACT_ATOMS: atom_id res chain seq x y z
N MET A 1 39.85 53.78 -25.71
CA MET A 1 40.24 53.79 -27.14
C MET A 1 39.24 52.95 -27.93
N TYR A 2 39.23 53.07 -29.27
CA TYR A 2 38.41 52.26 -30.19
C TYR A 2 38.84 50.78 -30.17
N ALA A 3 38.13 49.80 -30.76
CA ALA A 3 37.04 49.86 -31.76
C ALA A 3 35.96 48.76 -31.55
N GLY A 4 34.92 48.76 -32.40
CA GLY A 4 33.93 47.69 -32.52
C GLY A 4 34.31 46.58 -33.52
N PRO A 5 33.44 45.58 -33.75
CA PRO A 5 33.70 44.41 -34.58
C PRO A 5 33.33 44.62 -36.05
N ASP A 6 33.90 43.81 -36.96
CA ASP A 6 33.38 43.64 -38.32
C ASP A 6 33.66 42.24 -38.89
N SER A 7 33.16 41.98 -40.10
CA SER A 7 32.82 40.66 -40.66
C SER A 7 33.75 40.15 -41.77
N ILE A 8 33.72 38.83 -42.04
CA ILE A 8 34.24 38.22 -43.28
C ILE A 8 33.23 37.20 -43.80
N LEU A 9 32.98 37.21 -45.12
CA LEU A 9 32.06 36.30 -45.81
C LEU A 9 32.51 36.09 -47.27
N SER A 10 32.16 34.94 -47.88
CA SER A 10 32.50 34.47 -49.24
C SER A 10 33.98 34.02 -49.43
N VAL A 11 34.33 33.18 -50.42
CA VAL A 11 33.57 32.69 -51.60
C VAL A 11 33.36 31.14 -51.55
N PHE A 12 33.34 30.24 -52.55
CA PHE A 12 33.65 30.26 -54.00
C PHE A 12 32.71 29.32 -54.83
N LYS A 13 33.24 28.52 -55.76
CA LYS A 13 32.55 27.71 -56.82
C LYS A 13 33.49 26.55 -57.23
N ASN A 14 33.14 25.45 -57.94
CA ASN A 14 31.89 24.75 -58.31
C ASN A 14 32.24 23.49 -59.17
N GLN A 15 31.32 22.51 -59.30
CA GLN A 15 31.12 21.54 -60.42
C GLN A 15 31.40 20.01 -60.30
N HIS A 16 30.56 19.27 -61.06
CA HIS A 16 30.61 17.87 -61.57
C HIS A 16 30.30 16.68 -60.62
N GLY A 17 29.54 15.67 -61.10
CA GLY A 17 29.58 14.34 -60.46
C GLY A 17 28.55 13.21 -60.79
N GLY A 18 27.34 13.46 -61.28
CA GLY A 18 26.37 12.39 -61.63
C GLY A 18 25.66 11.67 -60.44
N PRO A 19 24.65 10.79 -60.70
CA PRO A 19 23.75 10.27 -59.65
C PRO A 19 23.91 8.78 -59.30
N VAL A 20 23.80 8.43 -58.01
CA VAL A 20 23.63 7.04 -57.52
C VAL A 20 22.54 6.98 -56.45
N ARG A 21 21.59 6.06 -56.58
CA ARG A 21 20.58 5.74 -55.55
C ARG A 21 21.21 4.87 -54.45
N ASN A 22 20.99 5.19 -53.16
CA ASN A 22 20.49 4.18 -52.21
C ASN A 22 20.04 4.73 -50.84
N ARG A 23 19.11 3.98 -50.22
CA ARG A 23 18.83 3.81 -48.78
C ARG A 23 18.73 5.08 -47.90
N ARG A 24 17.49 5.43 -47.50
CA ARG A 24 17.24 6.22 -46.28
C ARG A 24 17.65 5.39 -45.06
N LEU A 25 18.63 5.86 -44.31
CA LEU A 25 18.85 5.46 -42.92
C LEU A 25 18.10 6.46 -42.03
N VAL A 26 17.19 5.99 -41.17
CA VAL A 26 16.48 6.85 -40.21
C VAL A 26 17.28 6.84 -38.91
N ILE A 27 17.96 7.95 -38.62
CA ILE A 27 18.57 8.18 -37.30
C ILE A 27 17.63 9.11 -36.54
N SER A 28 17.01 8.60 -35.47
CA SER A 28 16.18 9.40 -34.57
C SER A 28 17.08 10.27 -33.69
N ALA A 29 17.10 11.58 -33.95
CA ALA A 29 17.81 12.54 -33.10
C ALA A 29 16.99 12.82 -31.83
N ALA A 30 17.53 12.46 -30.66
CA ALA A 30 16.95 12.85 -29.38
C ALA A 30 17.23 14.35 -29.13
N VAL A 31 16.17 15.12 -28.88
CA VAL A 31 16.28 16.56 -28.60
C VAL A 31 16.53 16.76 -27.10
N VAL A 32 17.77 17.11 -26.74
CA VAL A 32 18.11 17.56 -25.39
C VAL A 32 17.73 19.03 -25.25
N VAL A 33 16.69 19.33 -24.48
CA VAL A 33 16.29 20.71 -24.15
C VAL A 33 17.11 21.21 -22.97
N ALA A 34 18.22 21.89 -23.26
CA ALA A 34 18.99 22.60 -22.24
C ALA A 34 18.30 23.93 -21.88
N ALA A 35 17.72 24.01 -20.68
CA ALA A 35 17.09 25.23 -20.17
C ALA A 35 18.13 26.20 -19.60
N SER A 36 18.34 27.34 -20.26
CA SER A 36 19.20 28.42 -19.78
C SER A 36 18.45 29.34 -18.80
N PHE A 37 18.75 29.19 -17.50
CA PHE A 37 18.16 30.03 -16.46
C PHE A 37 18.76 31.45 -16.45
N GLY A 38 17.91 32.46 -16.64
CA GLY A 38 18.27 33.86 -16.39
C GLY A 38 18.26 34.16 -14.89
N THR A 39 19.39 34.63 -14.36
CA THR A 39 19.57 34.85 -12.91
C THR A 39 18.98 36.18 -12.43
N VAL A 40 17.82 36.12 -11.76
CA VAL A 40 17.36 37.19 -10.88
C VAL A 40 17.74 36.82 -9.45
N LEU A 41 18.73 37.51 -8.87
CA LEU A 41 19.11 37.30 -7.47
C LEU A 41 18.06 37.94 -6.54
N VAL A 42 17.10 37.11 -6.11
CA VAL A 42 16.36 37.35 -4.86
C VAL A 42 17.22 36.79 -3.71
N PRO A 43 17.43 37.51 -2.60
CA PRO A 43 18.17 37.00 -1.45
C PRO A 43 17.33 35.97 -0.68
N ALA A 44 17.28 34.74 -1.19
CA ALA A 44 16.88 33.59 -0.39
C ALA A 44 17.89 33.44 0.76
N ALA A 45 17.39 33.19 1.99
CA ALA A 45 18.25 32.72 3.06
C ALA A 45 18.84 31.38 2.61
N ALA A 46 20.17 31.31 2.48
CA ALA A 46 20.84 30.11 2.01
C ALA A 46 20.68 29.00 3.07
N GLN A 47 19.76 28.07 2.80
CA GLN A 47 19.76 26.78 3.47
C GLN A 47 21.16 26.18 3.25
N ALA A 48 21.88 25.89 4.33
CA ALA A 48 23.17 25.23 4.21
C ALA A 48 22.98 23.92 3.44
N ALA A 49 23.92 23.59 2.53
CA ALA A 49 23.93 22.26 1.94
C ALA A 49 23.98 21.23 3.08
N PRO A 50 23.15 20.18 3.04
CA PRO A 50 23.07 19.21 4.12
C PRO A 50 24.46 18.61 4.36
N ALA A 51 24.82 18.40 5.63
CA ALA A 51 26.10 17.79 5.94
C ALA A 51 26.11 16.36 5.39
N ARG A 52 27.23 15.95 4.78
CA ARG A 52 27.44 14.55 4.44
C ARG A 52 27.58 13.77 5.76
N PRO A 53 26.84 12.66 5.96
CA PRO A 53 26.97 11.85 7.17
C PRO A 53 28.39 11.33 7.37
N ALA A 54 28.77 11.03 8.61
CA ALA A 54 30.09 10.54 8.97
C ALA A 54 30.35 9.09 8.49
N ALA A 55 29.27 8.32 8.28
CA ALA A 55 29.31 6.96 7.76
C ALA A 55 28.36 6.79 6.56
N LYS A 56 28.48 5.66 5.85
CA LYS A 56 27.53 5.20 4.82
C LYS A 56 26.22 4.70 5.45
N GLY A 57 25.69 5.39 6.46
CA GLY A 57 24.61 4.93 7.32
C GLY A 57 25.06 3.86 8.33
N ALA A 58 24.34 3.77 9.44
CA ALA A 58 24.52 2.71 10.44
C ALA A 58 23.42 1.64 10.34
N PRO A 59 23.71 0.36 10.62
CA PRO A 59 22.67 -0.65 10.73
C PRO A 59 21.70 -0.30 11.86
N ALA A 60 20.40 -0.48 11.60
CA ALA A 60 19.37 -0.36 12.63
C ALA A 60 19.45 -1.51 13.65
N GLY A 61 20.41 -1.43 14.58
CA GLY A 61 20.78 -2.51 15.48
C GLY A 61 19.71 -2.86 16.51
N GLY A 62 19.21 -4.11 16.51
CA GLY A 62 18.13 -4.52 17.40
C GLY A 62 16.73 -4.31 16.82
N VAL A 63 16.61 -3.96 15.54
CA VAL A 63 15.42 -4.29 14.75
C VAL A 63 15.26 -5.81 14.74
N ASP A 64 14.03 -6.30 14.88
CA ASP A 64 13.74 -7.72 14.70
C ASP A 64 14.00 -8.09 13.23
N ALA A 65 15.09 -8.81 13.00
CA ALA A 65 15.52 -9.33 11.71
C ALA A 65 14.86 -10.69 11.35
N GLY A 66 13.80 -11.05 12.07
CA GLY A 66 12.86 -12.08 11.66
C GLY A 66 12.13 -11.73 10.35
N PRO A 67 11.45 -12.71 9.73
CA PRO A 67 10.62 -12.48 8.55
C PRO A 67 9.51 -11.47 8.84
N LEU A 68 8.93 -10.89 7.78
CA LEU A 68 7.75 -10.04 7.90
C LEU A 68 6.67 -10.71 8.74
N ALA A 69 6.12 -9.98 9.71
CA ALA A 69 4.92 -10.38 10.42
C ALA A 69 3.79 -10.58 9.42
N LYS A 70 3.43 -11.84 9.13
CA LYS A 70 2.43 -12.15 8.12
C LYS A 70 1.02 -11.90 8.67
N PRO A 71 0.06 -11.45 7.86
CA PRO A 71 -1.35 -11.46 8.26
C PRO A 71 -1.78 -12.86 8.70
N GLU A 72 -2.75 -12.96 9.61
CA GLU A 72 -3.30 -14.25 10.02
C GLU A 72 -3.80 -15.00 8.77
N ALA A 73 -3.16 -16.12 8.44
CA ALA A 73 -3.44 -16.83 7.20
C ALA A 73 -4.87 -17.36 7.22
N LYS A 74 -5.75 -16.76 6.41
CA LYS A 74 -7.12 -17.23 6.24
C LYS A 74 -7.10 -18.73 5.92
N THR A 75 -7.82 -19.52 6.70
CA THR A 75 -8.03 -20.95 6.47
C THR A 75 -9.41 -21.21 5.90
N PHE A 76 -9.52 -22.26 5.10
CA PHE A 76 -10.72 -22.64 4.37
C PHE A 76 -10.89 -24.15 4.48
N HIS A 77 -12.12 -24.62 4.69
CA HIS A 77 -12.40 -26.03 4.90
C HIS A 77 -13.70 -26.45 4.20
N SER A 78 -13.69 -27.62 3.57
CA SER A 78 -14.89 -28.34 3.16
C SER A 78 -14.73 -29.81 3.52
N PRO A 79 -15.59 -30.37 4.39
CA PRO A 79 -15.45 -31.75 4.86
C PRO A 79 -15.97 -32.75 3.82
N ALA A 80 -15.75 -34.05 4.07
CA ALA A 80 -15.97 -35.12 3.09
C ALA A 80 -17.44 -35.22 2.64
N GLU A 81 -18.38 -34.93 3.53
CA GLU A 81 -19.83 -35.05 3.33
C GLU A 81 -20.38 -34.03 2.31
N ARG A 82 -19.59 -33.03 1.93
CA ARG A 82 -19.88 -32.10 0.82
C ARG A 82 -19.44 -32.63 -0.56
N SER A 83 -18.89 -33.85 -0.62
CA SER A 83 -18.52 -34.51 -1.89
C SER A 83 -19.75 -35.02 -2.64
N VAL A 84 -20.07 -34.41 -3.78
CA VAL A 84 -21.18 -34.82 -4.65
C VAL A 84 -20.69 -35.80 -5.71
N ARG A 85 -21.20 -37.03 -5.69
CA ARG A 85 -20.91 -38.06 -6.71
C ARG A 85 -21.53 -37.69 -8.07
N LYS A 86 -20.78 -37.93 -9.15
CA LYS A 86 -21.19 -37.71 -10.55
C LYS A 86 -20.81 -38.92 -11.40
N ALA A 87 -21.61 -39.20 -12.44
CA ALA A 87 -21.29 -40.22 -13.43
C ALA A 87 -20.32 -39.65 -14.49
N LEU A 88 -19.41 -40.47 -15.02
CA LEU A 88 -18.42 -39.99 -16.00
C LEU A 88 -19.05 -39.61 -17.35
N PRO A 89 -18.64 -38.49 -17.98
CA PRO A 89 -19.09 -38.11 -19.32
C PRO A 89 -18.56 -39.07 -20.39
N GLY A 90 -19.30 -40.13 -20.70
CA GLY A 90 -19.01 -40.99 -21.86
C GLY A 90 -19.59 -42.40 -21.83
N THR A 91 -19.92 -42.96 -20.67
CA THR A 91 -20.34 -44.38 -20.56
C THR A 91 -21.80 -44.61 -20.96
N LYS A 92 -22.12 -44.42 -22.24
CA LYS A 92 -23.17 -45.24 -22.88
C LYS A 92 -22.65 -46.68 -22.88
N GLY A 93 -23.39 -47.59 -22.22
CA GLY A 93 -22.90 -48.93 -21.89
C GLY A 93 -22.42 -49.72 -23.10
N LYS A 94 -21.14 -50.14 -23.07
CA LYS A 94 -20.61 -51.14 -24.03
C LYS A 94 -21.17 -52.52 -23.70
N ALA A 95 -22.33 -52.84 -24.26
CA ALA A 95 -22.81 -54.22 -24.31
C ALA A 95 -21.77 -55.08 -25.04
N ARG A 96 -21.37 -56.22 -24.43
CA ARG A 96 -20.51 -57.21 -25.09
C ARG A 96 -21.32 -57.95 -26.15
N SER A 97 -21.07 -57.66 -27.43
CA SER A 97 -21.64 -58.42 -28.55
C SER A 97 -20.80 -59.67 -28.82
N GLY A 98 -21.38 -60.86 -28.70
CA GLY A 98 -20.75 -62.12 -29.08
C GLY A 98 -21.71 -63.30 -29.15
N ALA A 99 -21.69 -64.02 -30.29
CA ALA A 99 -22.30 -65.33 -30.55
C ALA A 99 -23.85 -65.49 -30.46
N GLU A 100 -24.50 -65.34 -31.62
CA GLU A 100 -25.46 -66.26 -32.25
C GLU A 100 -26.60 -66.99 -31.46
N ALA A 101 -27.83 -66.60 -31.81
CA ALA A 101 -28.99 -67.43 -32.20
C ALA A 101 -29.45 -68.64 -31.34
N GLY A 102 -30.65 -68.51 -30.72
CA GLY A 102 -31.42 -69.66 -30.20
C GLY A 102 -32.85 -69.32 -29.73
N ALA A 103 -33.85 -69.94 -30.38
CA ALA A 103 -35.26 -70.18 -30.01
C ALA A 103 -35.97 -69.38 -28.87
N THR A 104 -37.06 -68.70 -29.26
CA THR A 104 -38.41 -68.58 -28.62
C THR A 104 -38.65 -68.92 -27.12
N ALA A 105 -39.48 -68.07 -26.50
CA ALA A 105 -40.53 -68.34 -25.47
C ALA A 105 -40.41 -67.58 -24.13
N GLN A 106 -41.10 -66.43 -24.08
CA GLN A 106 -41.93 -65.90 -22.98
C GLN A 106 -41.77 -66.47 -21.56
N SER A 107 -41.35 -65.63 -20.62
CA SER A 107 -41.69 -65.69 -19.19
C SER A 107 -41.66 -64.29 -18.55
N ASP A 108 -42.38 -64.11 -17.44
CA ASP A 108 -42.48 -62.83 -16.72
C ASP A 108 -41.26 -62.55 -15.82
N ALA A 109 -40.87 -61.27 -15.72
CA ALA A 109 -40.50 -60.60 -14.46
C ALA A 109 -40.20 -59.11 -14.67
N THR A 110 -40.72 -58.24 -13.81
CA THR A 110 -40.25 -56.85 -13.68
C THR A 110 -38.92 -56.79 -12.92
N ALA A 111 -37.83 -57.17 -13.57
CA ALA A 111 -36.48 -56.94 -13.06
C ALA A 111 -36.07 -55.48 -13.32
N GLN A 112 -36.24 -54.62 -12.31
CA GLN A 112 -35.52 -53.36 -12.25
C GLN A 112 -34.03 -53.71 -12.16
N ALA A 113 -33.27 -53.43 -13.22
CA ALA A 113 -31.84 -53.71 -13.23
C ALA A 113 -31.15 -52.85 -12.16
N GLU A 114 -30.59 -53.49 -11.14
CA GLU A 114 -29.75 -52.79 -10.17
C GLU A 114 -28.58 -52.12 -10.91
N PRO A 115 -28.21 -50.88 -10.55
CA PRO A 115 -26.94 -50.34 -11.00
C PRO A 115 -25.83 -51.23 -10.42
N ALA A 116 -24.94 -51.73 -11.27
CA ALA A 116 -23.79 -52.51 -10.81
C ALA A 116 -23.04 -51.69 -9.73
N PRO A 117 -22.71 -52.29 -8.57
CA PRO A 117 -22.18 -51.56 -7.43
C PRO A 117 -20.91 -50.83 -7.83
N SER A 118 -20.88 -49.50 -7.65
CA SER A 118 -19.67 -48.72 -7.96
C SER A 118 -18.61 -49.08 -6.93
N ALA A 119 -17.58 -49.84 -7.33
CA ALA A 119 -16.64 -50.51 -6.42
C ALA A 119 -15.68 -49.57 -5.64
N ASN A 120 -16.07 -48.31 -5.48
CA ASN A 120 -15.46 -47.30 -4.64
C ASN A 120 -16.58 -46.38 -4.10
N GLU A 121 -17.46 -46.92 -3.25
CA GLU A 121 -18.59 -46.18 -2.66
C GLU A 121 -18.12 -45.09 -1.67
N GLU A 122 -17.02 -45.37 -0.97
CA GLU A 122 -16.36 -44.48 -0.01
C GLU A 122 -15.66 -43.27 -0.64
N LEU A 123 -15.57 -43.20 -1.98
CA LEU A 123 -14.90 -42.11 -2.69
C LEU A 123 -15.47 -40.74 -2.26
N ALA A 124 -14.62 -39.93 -1.64
CA ALA A 124 -14.90 -38.56 -1.19
C ALA A 124 -13.60 -37.76 -1.09
N VAL A 125 -13.69 -36.44 -0.93
CA VAL A 125 -12.51 -35.57 -0.79
C VAL A 125 -12.74 -34.48 0.26
N VAL A 126 -11.79 -34.35 1.19
CA VAL A 126 -11.74 -33.25 2.17
C VAL A 126 -10.85 -32.14 1.61
N LEU A 127 -11.30 -30.90 1.68
CA LEU A 127 -10.56 -29.72 1.22
C LEU A 127 -10.10 -28.88 2.40
N ASN A 128 -8.79 -28.60 2.46
CA ASN A 128 -8.15 -27.73 3.45
C ASN A 128 -7.28 -26.70 2.72
N GLY A 129 -7.66 -25.42 2.77
CA GLY A 129 -6.97 -24.34 2.06
C GLY A 129 -6.43 -23.25 2.99
N ARG A 130 -5.43 -22.50 2.52
CA ARG A 130 -4.92 -21.28 3.18
C ARG A 130 -4.42 -20.24 2.18
N THR A 131 -4.44 -18.95 2.54
CA THR A 131 -3.71 -17.92 1.78
C THR A 131 -2.21 -17.98 2.06
N THR A 132 -1.38 -17.70 1.06
CA THR A 132 0.10 -17.74 1.14
C THR A 132 0.76 -16.38 0.88
N THR A 133 0.20 -15.57 -0.02
CA THR A 133 0.55 -14.16 -0.27
C THR A 133 -0.74 -13.34 -0.46
N ALA A 134 -0.65 -12.07 -0.85
CA ALA A 134 -1.79 -11.25 -1.23
C ALA A 134 -2.70 -11.93 -2.27
N HIS A 135 -2.09 -12.47 -3.33
CA HIS A 135 -2.75 -13.17 -4.45
C HIS A 135 -2.66 -14.71 -4.36
N GLY A 136 -1.76 -15.24 -3.54
CA GLY A 136 -1.45 -16.65 -3.44
C GLY A 136 -2.36 -17.43 -2.50
N VAL A 137 -2.70 -18.66 -2.90
CA VAL A 137 -3.36 -19.67 -2.06
C VAL A 137 -2.64 -21.03 -2.17
N GLU A 138 -2.83 -21.85 -1.16
CA GLU A 138 -2.48 -23.27 -1.16
C GLU A 138 -3.73 -24.07 -0.80
N LEU A 139 -4.04 -25.11 -1.59
CA LEU A 139 -5.16 -26.01 -1.35
C LEU A 139 -4.68 -27.45 -1.30
N GLN A 140 -5.11 -28.15 -0.25
CA GLN A 140 -4.90 -29.57 -0.02
C GLN A 140 -6.22 -30.32 -0.22
N ALA A 141 -6.18 -31.33 -1.07
CA ALA A 141 -7.24 -32.32 -1.25
C ALA A 141 -6.80 -33.64 -0.62
N ALA A 142 -7.42 -34.05 0.49
CA ALA A 142 -7.20 -35.34 1.12
C ALA A 142 -8.26 -36.33 0.65
N ILE A 143 -7.83 -37.45 0.04
CA ILE A 143 -8.73 -38.36 -0.69
C ILE A 143 -9.15 -39.53 0.20
N VAL A 144 -10.46 -39.70 0.39
CA VAL A 144 -11.08 -40.90 0.95
C VAL A 144 -11.47 -41.81 -0.23
N SER A 145 -11.08 -43.08 -0.19
CA SER A 145 -11.27 -44.04 -1.29
C SER A 145 -10.93 -45.45 -0.82
N ALA A 146 -11.52 -46.46 -1.44
CA ALA A 146 -11.04 -47.84 -1.33
C ALA A 146 -9.59 -47.98 -1.86
N PRO A 147 -8.75 -48.88 -1.31
CA PRO A 147 -7.36 -49.06 -1.75
C PRO A 147 -7.19 -49.58 -3.18
N GLY A 148 -6.03 -49.29 -3.79
CA GLY A 148 -5.59 -49.92 -5.05
C GLY A 148 -5.98 -49.22 -6.35
N THR A 149 -6.72 -48.11 -6.27
CA THR A 149 -7.16 -47.31 -7.45
C THR A 149 -6.19 -46.15 -7.73
N THR A 150 -5.72 -46.00 -8.97
CA THR A 150 -5.13 -44.72 -9.41
C THR A 150 -6.25 -43.73 -9.65
N LEU A 151 -6.15 -42.55 -9.03
CA LEU A 151 -7.17 -41.49 -9.10
C LEU A 151 -6.58 -40.26 -9.79
N LYS A 152 -7.44 -39.47 -10.45
CA LYS A 152 -7.06 -38.18 -11.04
C LYS A 152 -7.77 -37.05 -10.31
N VAL A 153 -6.99 -36.13 -9.75
CA VAL A 153 -7.51 -34.93 -9.07
C VAL A 153 -7.38 -33.74 -10.01
N THR A 154 -8.48 -33.02 -10.20
CA THR A 154 -8.54 -31.77 -10.97
C THR A 154 -8.95 -30.63 -10.05
N PHE A 155 -8.16 -29.57 -10.00
CA PHE A 155 -8.43 -28.35 -9.25
C PHE A 155 -8.87 -27.28 -10.25
N ASP A 156 -10.15 -26.95 -10.26
CA ASP A 156 -10.72 -25.84 -11.03
C ASP A 156 -10.77 -24.62 -10.11
N TRP A 157 -9.91 -23.64 -10.37
CA TRP A 157 -9.66 -22.51 -9.46
C TRP A 157 -10.74 -21.42 -9.51
N GLY A 158 -11.75 -21.55 -10.38
CA GLY A 158 -12.85 -20.59 -10.49
C GLY A 158 -12.49 -19.26 -11.18
N ASP A 159 -11.23 -19.06 -11.58
CA ASP A 159 -10.75 -17.98 -12.46
C ASP A 159 -10.58 -18.41 -13.93
N GLY A 160 -10.93 -19.67 -14.25
CA GLY A 160 -10.75 -20.29 -15.56
C GLY A 160 -9.44 -21.08 -15.71
N THR A 161 -8.55 -21.03 -14.72
CA THR A 161 -7.36 -21.89 -14.68
C THR A 161 -7.66 -23.24 -14.02
N VAL A 162 -6.95 -24.29 -14.46
CA VAL A 162 -7.17 -25.67 -14.00
C VAL A 162 -5.85 -26.39 -13.81
N ASP A 163 -5.60 -26.91 -12.61
CA ASP A 163 -4.51 -27.84 -12.32
C ASP A 163 -4.98 -29.30 -12.34
N THR A 164 -4.05 -30.22 -12.63
CA THR A 164 -4.30 -31.66 -12.44
C THR A 164 -3.18 -32.34 -11.65
N ALA A 165 -3.51 -33.47 -11.05
CA ALA A 165 -2.61 -34.35 -10.32
C ALA A 165 -3.05 -35.80 -10.45
N ASP A 166 -2.09 -36.72 -10.39
CA ASP A 166 -2.37 -38.09 -9.97
C ASP A 166 -2.56 -38.12 -8.46
N GLY A 167 -3.44 -39.00 -7.99
CA GLY A 167 -3.81 -39.18 -6.59
C GLY A 167 -3.98 -40.65 -6.24
N LEU A 168 -3.89 -40.95 -4.94
CA LEU A 168 -4.05 -42.30 -4.40
C LEU A 168 -4.95 -42.26 -3.15
N PRO A 169 -5.60 -43.38 -2.79
CA PRO A 169 -6.36 -43.52 -1.56
C PRO A 169 -5.51 -43.13 -0.33
N GLY A 170 -6.03 -42.24 0.52
CA GLY A 170 -5.32 -41.75 1.71
C GLY A 170 -4.20 -40.75 1.44
N LEU A 171 -3.95 -40.34 0.19
CA LEU A 171 -2.94 -39.33 -0.15
C LEU A 171 -3.50 -37.90 -0.03
N GLU A 172 -2.67 -36.98 0.46
CA GLU A 172 -2.89 -35.55 0.40
C GLU A 172 -2.29 -34.95 -0.88
N VAL A 173 -3.13 -34.56 -1.84
CA VAL A 173 -2.68 -33.82 -3.03
C VAL A 173 -2.70 -32.33 -2.72
N LYS A 174 -1.53 -31.68 -2.78
CA LYS A 174 -1.38 -30.23 -2.53
C LYS A 174 -1.10 -29.50 -3.83
N ARG A 175 -1.69 -28.32 -3.99
CA ARG A 175 -1.43 -27.37 -5.08
C ARG A 175 -1.36 -25.95 -4.53
N GLN A 176 -0.57 -25.11 -5.18
CA GLN A 176 -0.49 -23.68 -4.92
C GLN A 176 -0.96 -22.94 -6.17
N HIS A 177 -1.74 -21.88 -5.98
CA HIS A 177 -2.25 -21.05 -7.06
C HIS A 177 -2.05 -19.57 -6.74
N ARG A 178 -2.06 -18.72 -7.76
CA ARG A 178 -1.82 -17.28 -7.69
C ARG A 178 -2.82 -16.59 -8.61
N TYR A 179 -3.84 -15.99 -8.02
CA TYR A 179 -4.92 -15.34 -8.78
C TYR A 179 -4.41 -14.07 -9.45
N ALA A 180 -4.73 -13.89 -10.73
CA ALA A 180 -4.37 -12.69 -11.48
C ALA A 180 -4.98 -11.42 -10.86
N GLU A 181 -6.17 -11.52 -10.25
CA GLU A 181 -6.84 -10.43 -9.55
C GLU A 181 -7.11 -10.77 -8.08
N LEU A 182 -7.55 -9.78 -7.30
CA LEU A 182 -8.11 -10.01 -5.97
C LEU A 182 -9.60 -10.33 -6.08
N GLY A 183 -10.09 -11.23 -5.22
CA GLY A 183 -11.48 -11.66 -5.27
C GLY A 183 -11.84 -12.77 -4.30
N GLU A 184 -13.07 -13.26 -4.50
CA GLU A 184 -13.60 -14.49 -3.91
C GLU A 184 -13.90 -15.46 -5.05
N TYR A 185 -13.43 -16.71 -4.93
CA TYR A 185 -13.41 -17.72 -5.98
C TYR A 185 -13.99 -19.01 -5.43
N ASN A 186 -14.97 -19.61 -6.13
CA ASN A 186 -15.50 -20.92 -5.74
C ASN A 186 -14.62 -22.01 -6.37
N VAL A 187 -13.65 -22.52 -5.60
CA VAL A 187 -12.69 -23.52 -6.08
C VAL A 187 -13.31 -24.91 -6.00
N LYS A 188 -13.26 -25.62 -7.13
CA LYS A 188 -13.94 -26.89 -7.35
C LYS A 188 -12.93 -28.01 -7.56
N VAL A 189 -12.79 -28.90 -6.58
CA VAL A 189 -11.92 -30.07 -6.67
C VAL A 189 -12.72 -31.27 -7.10
N THR A 190 -12.29 -31.91 -8.18
CA THR A 190 -12.91 -33.08 -8.79
C THR A 190 -11.97 -34.26 -8.71
N VAL A 191 -12.34 -35.33 -7.99
CA VAL A 191 -11.58 -36.59 -7.96
C VAL A 191 -12.27 -37.61 -8.87
N THR A 192 -11.51 -38.18 -9.79
CA THR A 192 -11.98 -39.06 -10.86
C THR A 192 -11.33 -40.43 -10.71
N ASP A 193 -12.17 -41.47 -10.69
CA ASP A 193 -11.81 -42.89 -10.66
C ASP A 193 -12.28 -43.52 -11.98
N GLU A 194 -11.40 -43.53 -12.98
CA GLU A 194 -11.70 -44.09 -14.31
C GLU A 194 -11.86 -45.63 -14.26
N ALA A 195 -11.24 -46.30 -13.29
CA ALA A 195 -11.32 -47.75 -13.13
C ALA A 195 -12.69 -48.22 -12.66
N ASN A 196 -13.30 -47.49 -11.70
CA ASN A 196 -14.62 -47.80 -11.15
C ASN A 196 -15.76 -46.93 -11.73
N ASN A 197 -15.48 -46.21 -12.82
CA ASN A 197 -16.43 -45.30 -13.50
C ASN A 197 -17.07 -44.25 -12.58
N ALA A 198 -16.32 -43.76 -11.59
CA ALA A 198 -16.82 -42.88 -10.54
C ALA A 198 -16.13 -41.52 -10.54
N GLN A 199 -16.83 -40.50 -10.08
CA GLN A 199 -16.28 -39.16 -9.85
C GLN A 199 -16.97 -38.52 -8.65
N VAL A 200 -16.23 -37.72 -7.89
CA VAL A 200 -16.78 -36.82 -6.87
C VAL A 200 -16.29 -35.40 -7.06
N VAL A 201 -17.11 -34.44 -6.65
CA VAL A 201 -16.81 -33.01 -6.66
C VAL A 201 -17.07 -32.43 -5.28
N ASN A 202 -16.10 -31.71 -4.72
CA ASN A 202 -16.29 -30.86 -3.53
C ASN A 202 -15.87 -29.42 -3.88
N GLU A 203 -16.52 -28.44 -3.25
CA GLU A 203 -16.38 -27.02 -3.58
C GLU A 203 -16.15 -26.19 -2.33
N VAL A 204 -15.16 -25.30 -2.36
CA VAL A 204 -14.78 -24.43 -1.25
C VAL A 204 -14.64 -22.98 -1.74
N PRO A 205 -15.36 -22.00 -1.14
CA PRO A 205 -15.12 -20.60 -1.41
C PRO A 205 -13.77 -20.20 -0.82
N LEU A 206 -12.85 -19.76 -1.66
CA LEU A 206 -11.55 -19.23 -1.33
C LEU A 206 -11.56 -17.71 -1.55
N SER A 207 -10.82 -16.96 -0.74
CA SER A 207 -10.69 -15.51 -0.91
C SER A 207 -9.24 -15.08 -0.75
N THR A 208 -8.78 -14.16 -1.60
CA THR A 208 -7.43 -13.60 -1.50
C THR A 208 -7.23 -12.89 -0.15
N SER A 209 -5.97 -12.74 0.29
CA SER A 209 -5.67 -12.04 1.54
C SER A 209 -5.52 -10.54 1.34
N GLY A 210 -4.85 -10.15 0.24
CA GLY A 210 -4.60 -8.75 -0.12
C GLY A 210 -5.87 -7.94 -0.36
N SER A 211 -5.71 -6.62 -0.49
CA SER A 211 -6.81 -5.71 -0.81
C SER A 211 -6.33 -4.51 -1.61
N ASP A 212 -7.07 -4.16 -2.65
CA ASP A 212 -6.82 -2.98 -3.49
C ASP A 212 -7.44 -1.74 -2.87
N PHE A 213 -6.85 -0.59 -3.15
CA PHE A 213 -7.37 0.72 -2.74
C PHE A 213 -8.44 1.22 -3.70
N THR A 214 -9.55 1.71 -3.16
CA THR A 214 -10.53 2.51 -3.88
C THR A 214 -10.52 3.94 -3.31
N PRO A 215 -10.24 4.98 -4.12
CA PRO A 215 -10.26 6.36 -3.67
C PRO A 215 -11.67 6.79 -3.25
N HIS A 216 -11.74 7.68 -2.25
CA HIS A 216 -12.99 8.27 -1.79
C HIS A 216 -12.86 9.79 -1.66
N THR A 217 -13.85 10.54 -2.11
CA THR A 217 -13.89 12.00 -1.90
C THR A 217 -13.77 12.31 -0.39
N PRO A 218 -12.89 13.22 0.05
CA PRO A 218 -12.67 13.49 1.47
C PRO A 218 -13.98 13.77 2.21
N THR A 219 -14.34 12.89 3.16
CA THR A 219 -15.66 12.88 3.81
C THR A 219 -15.52 12.66 5.32
N ARG A 220 -16.21 13.46 6.13
CA ARG A 220 -16.19 13.29 7.59
C ARG A 220 -17.08 12.12 8.04
N LEU A 221 -16.50 11.18 8.79
CA LEU A 221 -17.21 10.05 9.39
C LEU A 221 -17.40 10.19 10.92
N LEU A 222 -16.60 11.02 11.59
CA LEU A 222 -16.71 11.33 13.03
C LEU A 222 -16.37 12.80 13.29
N ASP A 223 -17.13 13.45 14.18
CA ASP A 223 -16.82 14.78 14.74
C ASP A 223 -17.40 14.91 16.16
N THR A 224 -16.62 14.54 17.19
CA THR A 224 -17.13 14.47 18.58
C THR A 224 -17.63 15.81 19.12
N ARG A 225 -17.12 16.92 18.57
CA ARG A 225 -17.48 18.30 18.92
C ARG A 225 -18.94 18.63 18.62
N SER A 226 -19.52 17.96 17.62
CA SER A 226 -20.90 18.18 17.15
C SER A 226 -21.85 17.00 17.39
N GLY A 227 -21.34 15.86 17.86
CA GLY A 227 -22.18 14.71 18.22
C GLY A 227 -21.39 13.62 18.95
N GLY A 228 -22.01 13.00 19.97
CA GLY A 228 -21.38 11.97 20.80
C GLY A 228 -20.59 12.51 22.00
N GLY A 229 -20.00 13.70 21.89
CA GLY A 229 -19.20 14.32 22.96
C GLY A 229 -17.77 13.78 23.07
N LYS A 230 -16.95 14.44 23.87
CA LYS A 230 -15.52 14.12 24.05
C LYS A 230 -15.28 12.66 24.44
N VAL A 231 -14.24 12.07 23.86
CA VAL A 231 -13.77 10.71 24.19
C VAL A 231 -13.09 10.75 25.55
N ALA A 232 -13.67 10.06 26.54
CA ALA A 232 -13.19 10.05 27.91
C ALA A 232 -11.78 9.41 28.03
N PRO A 233 -11.01 9.73 29.08
CA PRO A 233 -9.71 9.11 29.36
C PRO A 233 -9.81 7.58 29.35
N TYR A 234 -8.86 6.90 28.72
CA TYR A 234 -8.79 5.44 28.67
C TYR A 234 -10.01 4.74 28.03
N THR A 235 -10.74 5.42 27.13
CA THR A 235 -11.89 4.85 26.40
C THR A 235 -11.73 4.93 24.87
N SER A 236 -12.49 4.08 24.15
CA SER A 236 -12.63 4.13 22.68
C SER A 236 -13.90 4.86 22.25
N THR A 237 -13.85 5.51 21.09
CA THR A 237 -15.04 5.79 20.26
C THR A 237 -15.00 4.97 18.97
N ARG A 238 -16.16 4.71 18.34
CA ARG A 238 -16.28 3.91 17.10
C ARG A 238 -16.62 4.77 15.90
N VAL A 239 -15.84 4.62 14.83
CA VAL A 239 -16.13 5.17 13.50
C VAL A 239 -16.77 4.05 12.67
N LYS A 240 -18.01 4.25 12.20
CA LYS A 240 -18.66 3.29 11.30
C LYS A 240 -18.14 3.47 9.88
N ILE A 241 -17.50 2.42 9.34
CA ILE A 241 -16.83 2.43 8.04
C ILE A 241 -17.67 1.68 7.00
N ALA A 242 -17.70 0.35 7.09
CA ALA A 242 -18.32 -0.49 6.08
C ALA A 242 -19.85 -0.35 6.13
N GLY A 243 -20.46 -0.01 5.00
CA GLY A 243 -21.89 0.35 4.88
C GLY A 243 -22.24 1.80 5.22
N ASN A 244 -21.25 2.67 5.47
CA ASN A 244 -21.44 4.11 5.70
C ASN A 244 -20.85 4.94 4.55
N ALA A 245 -21.34 6.15 4.32
CA ALA A 245 -20.82 7.11 3.33
C ALA A 245 -20.64 6.60 1.87
N LYS A 246 -21.28 5.49 1.49
CA LYS A 246 -21.09 4.71 0.23
C LYS A 246 -19.90 3.74 0.22
N ILE A 247 -19.17 3.58 1.32
CA ILE A 247 -18.17 2.53 1.51
C ILE A 247 -18.88 1.16 1.57
N PRO A 248 -18.45 0.15 0.79
CA PRO A 248 -19.12 -1.16 0.75
C PRO A 248 -19.00 -1.94 2.06
N ALA A 249 -19.90 -2.91 2.26
CA ALA A 249 -19.86 -3.81 3.42
C ALA A 249 -18.59 -4.68 3.49
N GLY A 250 -17.96 -4.96 2.34
CA GLY A 250 -16.74 -5.77 2.22
C GLY A 250 -15.42 -4.98 2.32
N ALA A 251 -15.43 -3.75 2.83
CA ALA A 251 -14.20 -2.98 3.07
C ALA A 251 -13.32 -3.67 4.14
N THR A 252 -12.03 -3.82 3.85
CA THR A 252 -11.07 -4.60 4.65
C THR A 252 -10.13 -3.72 5.47
N ALA A 253 -9.80 -2.54 4.96
CA ALA A 253 -9.10 -1.47 5.67
C ALA A 253 -9.61 -0.11 5.18
N VAL A 254 -9.23 0.97 5.87
CA VAL A 254 -9.65 2.34 5.55
C VAL A 254 -8.50 3.33 5.74
N ALA A 255 -8.41 4.31 4.84
CA ALA A 255 -7.52 5.46 4.96
C ALA A 255 -8.29 6.63 5.59
N LEU A 256 -7.94 6.98 6.83
CA LEU A 256 -8.55 8.06 7.60
C LEU A 256 -7.49 9.10 7.96
N ASN A 257 -7.78 10.39 7.77
CA ASN A 257 -7.07 11.42 8.52
C ASN A 257 -7.75 11.58 9.89
N VAL A 258 -7.07 11.18 10.95
CA VAL A 258 -7.56 11.30 12.34
C VAL A 258 -6.97 12.55 12.96
N THR A 259 -7.81 13.46 13.44
CA THR A 259 -7.39 14.70 14.10
C THR A 259 -7.85 14.68 15.56
N VAL A 260 -6.94 14.98 16.49
CA VAL A 260 -7.28 15.28 17.89
C VAL A 260 -7.37 16.80 18.09
N THR A 261 -8.26 17.25 18.96
CA THR A 261 -8.41 18.66 19.32
C THR A 261 -8.97 18.83 20.75
N ASN A 262 -9.03 20.07 21.23
CA ASN A 262 -9.45 20.44 22.58
C ASN A 262 -8.70 19.67 23.70
N THR A 263 -7.40 19.43 23.53
CA THR A 263 -6.56 18.66 24.45
C THR A 263 -6.19 19.46 25.70
N ALA A 264 -6.48 18.94 26.90
CA ALA A 264 -6.13 19.58 28.18
C ALA A 264 -4.76 19.13 28.72
N THR A 265 -4.37 17.89 28.44
CA THR A 265 -3.04 17.31 28.75
C THR A 265 -2.41 16.77 27.48
N GLY A 266 -1.16 16.30 27.59
CA GLY A 266 -0.62 15.37 26.60
C GLY A 266 -1.28 13.98 26.64
N GLY A 267 -1.09 13.22 25.57
CA GLY A 267 -1.66 11.89 25.40
C GLY A 267 -1.37 11.30 24.02
N HIS A 268 -2.11 10.24 23.65
CA HIS A 268 -2.01 9.59 22.35
C HIS A 268 -3.37 9.04 21.89
N VAL A 269 -3.49 8.75 20.60
CA VAL A 269 -4.59 8.01 19.99
C VAL A 269 -4.06 6.75 19.32
N THR A 270 -4.70 5.61 19.60
CA THR A 270 -4.47 4.33 18.91
C THR A 270 -5.71 3.99 18.10
N ALA A 271 -5.53 3.71 16.81
CA ALA A 271 -6.59 3.33 15.89
C ALA A 271 -6.48 1.83 15.54
N PHE A 272 -7.57 1.08 15.71
CA PHE A 272 -7.57 -0.38 15.56
C PHE A 272 -8.93 -0.94 15.11
N PRO A 273 -9.01 -2.20 14.64
CA PRO A 273 -10.25 -2.74 14.08
C PRO A 273 -11.35 -2.89 15.15
N GLY A 274 -12.60 -2.61 14.78
CA GLY A 274 -13.78 -2.79 15.65
C GLY A 274 -13.87 -4.20 16.23
N GLY A 275 -13.96 -4.29 17.57
CA GLY A 275 -13.96 -5.55 18.30
C GLY A 275 -12.62 -6.32 18.32
N GLY A 276 -11.54 -5.74 17.77
CA GLY A 276 -10.19 -6.27 17.87
C GLY A 276 -9.53 -5.97 19.23
N GLN A 277 -8.38 -6.60 19.49
CA GLN A 277 -7.53 -6.23 20.62
C GLN A 277 -6.79 -4.92 20.30
N ARG A 278 -6.76 -3.99 21.25
CA ARG A 278 -6.04 -2.71 21.09
C ARG A 278 -4.51 -2.96 21.12
N PRO A 279 -3.75 -2.52 20.09
CA PRO A 279 -2.30 -2.58 20.10
C PRO A 279 -1.65 -1.79 21.26
N ALA A 280 -0.36 -2.05 21.50
CA ALA A 280 0.50 -1.25 22.37
C ALA A 280 1.18 -0.06 21.65
N THR A 281 0.92 0.09 20.35
CA THR A 281 1.43 1.16 19.48
C THR A 281 0.50 2.38 19.53
N SER A 282 1.03 3.57 19.21
CA SER A 282 0.22 4.79 19.00
C SER A 282 0.31 5.24 17.55
N ASN A 283 -0.81 5.75 17.01
CA ASN A 283 -0.83 6.39 15.70
C ASN A 283 -0.54 7.88 15.83
N LEU A 284 -1.17 8.55 16.79
CA LEU A 284 -1.11 9.99 16.97
C LEU A 284 -0.69 10.29 18.41
N ASN A 285 0.18 11.27 18.60
CA ASN A 285 0.66 11.72 19.91
C ASN A 285 0.46 13.24 19.98
N PHE A 286 0.07 13.76 21.15
CA PHE A 286 -0.31 15.16 21.30
C PHE A 286 0.10 15.72 22.67
N GLU A 287 0.18 17.05 22.73
CA GLU A 287 0.34 17.84 23.96
C GLU A 287 -0.93 18.64 24.29
N ALA A 288 -0.93 19.34 25.43
CA ALA A 288 -2.00 20.27 25.80
C ALA A 288 -2.13 21.44 24.81
N GLY A 289 -3.36 21.87 24.52
CA GLY A 289 -3.67 22.98 23.62
C GLY A 289 -3.44 22.72 22.13
N GLN A 290 -3.03 21.50 21.75
CA GLN A 290 -2.76 21.16 20.36
C GLN A 290 -4.03 20.81 19.57
N THR A 291 -3.95 20.97 18.25
CA THR A 291 -4.87 20.36 17.30
C THR A 291 -4.02 19.82 16.15
N VAL A 292 -3.84 18.50 16.12
CA VAL A 292 -2.90 17.83 15.21
C VAL A 292 -3.57 16.63 14.52
N PRO A 293 -3.31 16.42 13.22
CA PRO A 293 -3.74 15.24 12.49
C PRO A 293 -2.63 14.18 12.38
N ASN A 294 -3.01 12.94 12.09
CA ASN A 294 -2.17 11.97 11.39
C ASN A 294 -3.06 11.14 10.46
N MET A 295 -2.56 10.83 9.26
CA MET A 295 -3.17 9.82 8.40
C MET A 295 -3.00 8.42 9.03
N VAL A 296 -3.97 7.54 8.86
CA VAL A 296 -3.87 6.14 9.30
C VAL A 296 -4.49 5.22 8.25
N ILE A 297 -3.83 4.09 7.99
CA ILE A 297 -4.44 2.94 7.31
C ILE A 297 -4.73 1.90 8.38
N VAL A 298 -6.01 1.57 8.58
CA VAL A 298 -6.47 0.72 9.69
C VAL A 298 -7.38 -0.38 9.17
N PRO A 299 -7.23 -1.66 9.57
CA PRO A 299 -8.16 -2.72 9.18
C PRO A 299 -9.55 -2.45 9.76
N VAL A 300 -10.60 -2.80 9.01
CA VAL A 300 -11.99 -2.67 9.44
C VAL A 300 -12.39 -3.92 10.23
N GLY A 301 -13.08 -3.73 11.37
CA GLY A 301 -13.59 -4.81 12.21
C GLY A 301 -14.68 -5.64 11.53
N LYS A 302 -14.98 -6.83 12.07
CA LYS A 302 -16.06 -7.70 11.56
C LYS A 302 -17.47 -7.10 11.74
N ASP A 303 -17.59 -6.07 12.58
CA ASP A 303 -18.77 -5.20 12.76
C ASP A 303 -18.84 -4.05 11.73
N GLY A 304 -17.80 -3.90 10.90
CA GLY A 304 -17.63 -2.82 9.96
C GLY A 304 -17.18 -1.49 10.59
N THR A 305 -16.56 -1.48 11.77
CA THR A 305 -16.07 -0.26 12.45
C THR A 305 -14.55 -0.22 12.63
N VAL A 306 -14.05 0.97 12.98
CA VAL A 306 -12.71 1.20 13.53
C VAL A 306 -12.88 1.86 14.90
N GLU A 307 -12.11 1.43 15.90
CA GLU A 307 -12.04 2.08 17.20
C GLU A 307 -10.87 3.06 17.28
N LEU A 308 -11.14 4.25 17.82
CA LEU A 308 -10.15 5.27 18.15
C LEU A 308 -10.10 5.41 19.68
N TYR A 309 -9.00 4.98 20.28
CA TYR A 309 -8.80 4.98 21.73
C TYR A 309 -8.05 6.22 22.22
N ASN A 310 -8.59 6.92 23.22
CA ASN A 310 -7.91 8.01 23.92
C ASN A 310 -6.99 7.46 25.03
N GLY A 311 -5.69 7.53 24.82
CA GLY A 311 -4.65 7.17 25.79
C GLY A 311 -4.12 8.34 26.62
N GLY A 312 -4.78 9.49 26.60
CA GLY A 312 -4.50 10.63 27.47
C GLY A 312 -5.24 10.56 28.81
N TRP A 313 -4.79 11.38 29.76
CA TRP A 313 -5.38 11.51 31.10
C TRP A 313 -6.69 12.31 31.12
N GLU A 314 -6.94 13.11 30.09
CA GLU A 314 -8.08 14.01 29.98
C GLU A 314 -8.93 13.73 28.73
N ALA A 315 -10.19 14.18 28.75
CA ALA A 315 -11.13 13.95 27.66
C ALA A 315 -10.81 14.82 26.43
N VAL A 316 -10.72 14.21 25.25
CA VAL A 316 -10.33 14.88 23.99
C VAL A 316 -11.44 14.83 22.95
N ASP A 317 -11.40 15.74 21.98
CA ASP A 317 -12.23 15.65 20.78
C ASP A 317 -11.49 14.94 19.66
N LEU A 318 -12.18 14.05 18.95
CA LEU A 318 -11.68 13.32 17.79
C LEU A 318 -12.53 13.59 16.54
N ILE A 319 -11.83 13.72 15.42
CA ILE A 319 -12.39 13.91 14.08
C ILE A 319 -11.77 12.83 13.19
N ALA A 320 -12.56 12.19 12.32
CA ALA A 320 -12.06 11.24 11.33
C ALA A 320 -12.63 11.53 9.95
N ASP A 321 -11.74 11.90 9.01
CA ASP A 321 -12.05 12.23 7.62
C ASP A 321 -11.51 11.12 6.70
N VAL A 322 -12.37 10.40 5.97
CA VAL A 322 -11.97 9.30 5.07
C VAL A 322 -11.56 9.81 3.69
N THR A 323 -10.45 9.30 3.14
CA THR A 323 -9.99 9.60 1.77
C THR A 323 -9.90 8.37 0.85
N GLY A 324 -10.16 7.18 1.39
CA GLY A 324 -10.31 5.94 0.62
C GLY A 324 -10.47 4.71 1.51
N TYR A 325 -10.76 3.57 0.89
CA TYR A 325 -10.89 2.29 1.57
C TYR A 325 -10.20 1.19 0.77
N PHE A 326 -9.89 0.08 1.42
CA PHE A 326 -9.34 -1.11 0.79
C PHE A 326 -10.42 -2.20 0.71
N SER A 327 -10.43 -3.01 -0.35
CA SER A 327 -11.36 -4.13 -0.49
C SER A 327 -10.77 -5.29 -1.30
N ARG A 328 -11.47 -6.42 -1.36
CA ARG A 328 -11.11 -7.57 -2.21
C ARG A 328 -11.69 -7.51 -3.62
N THR A 329 -12.33 -6.41 -3.99
CA THR A 329 -12.67 -6.13 -5.39
C THR A 329 -11.49 -5.40 -6.03
N ALA A 330 -10.98 -5.93 -7.15
CA ALA A 330 -9.93 -5.29 -7.93
C ALA A 330 -10.27 -3.81 -8.23
N SER A 331 -9.32 -2.89 -7.97
CA SER A 331 -9.60 -1.45 -8.00
C SER A 331 -8.38 -0.60 -8.36
N SER A 332 -7.42 -0.46 -7.45
CA SER A 332 -6.11 0.12 -7.71
C SER A 332 -5.11 -0.38 -6.66
N GLY A 333 -4.09 -1.13 -7.09
CA GLY A 333 -2.95 -1.44 -6.22
C GLY A 333 -2.08 -0.21 -5.99
N TYR A 334 -1.01 -0.35 -5.22
CA TYR A 334 -0.05 0.71 -4.92
C TYR A 334 1.25 0.57 -5.73
N THR A 335 1.78 1.69 -6.21
CA THR A 335 3.16 1.82 -6.69
C THR A 335 3.89 2.86 -5.82
N PRO A 336 4.85 2.44 -4.98
CA PRO A 336 5.70 3.35 -4.24
C PRO A 336 6.75 4.01 -5.13
N MET A 337 7.30 5.13 -4.65
CA MET A 337 8.35 5.90 -5.33
C MET A 337 9.45 6.28 -4.32
N THR A 338 10.64 6.58 -4.82
CA THR A 338 11.55 7.47 -4.07
C THR A 338 10.88 8.85 -3.97
N PRO A 339 10.86 9.52 -2.81
CA PRO A 339 10.12 10.78 -2.66
C PRO A 339 10.54 11.88 -3.65
N VAL A 340 9.59 12.42 -4.42
CA VAL A 340 9.84 13.50 -5.40
C VAL A 340 9.10 14.78 -4.99
N ARG A 341 9.83 15.89 -4.85
CA ARG A 341 9.24 17.21 -4.63
C ARG A 341 8.53 17.71 -5.89
N THR A 342 7.23 17.91 -5.80
CA THR A 342 6.39 18.38 -6.92
C THR A 342 5.88 19.81 -6.72
N VAL A 343 5.77 20.28 -5.47
CA VAL A 343 5.43 21.67 -5.15
C VAL A 343 6.38 22.23 -4.10
N ASP A 344 6.80 23.48 -4.28
CA ASP A 344 7.34 24.34 -3.24
C ASP A 344 6.97 25.81 -3.57
N THR A 345 6.01 26.38 -2.85
CA THR A 345 5.54 27.74 -3.12
C THR A 345 6.66 28.79 -2.94
N ARG A 346 7.67 28.51 -2.11
CA ARG A 346 8.76 29.46 -1.82
C ARG A 346 9.66 29.70 -3.04
N SER A 347 9.78 28.69 -3.92
CA SER A 347 10.50 28.80 -5.20
C SER A 347 9.57 28.94 -6.41
N GLY A 348 8.26 28.70 -6.23
CA GLY A 348 7.27 28.64 -7.32
C GLY A 348 7.21 27.30 -8.05
N LEU A 349 7.93 26.28 -7.57
CA LEU A 349 7.84 24.92 -8.12
C LEU A 349 6.40 24.39 -7.96
N GLY A 350 5.81 23.90 -9.06
CA GLY A 350 4.48 23.28 -9.06
C GLY A 350 3.31 24.18 -8.66
N ALA A 351 3.54 25.48 -8.45
CA ALA A 351 2.54 26.44 -7.99
C ALA A 351 2.36 27.57 -9.04
N PRO A 352 1.16 28.16 -9.17
CA PRO A 352 0.90 29.19 -10.18
C PRO A 352 1.57 30.53 -9.89
N ARG A 353 2.16 30.72 -8.69
CA ARG A 353 2.89 31.92 -8.25
C ARG A 353 3.98 31.53 -7.24
N VAL A 354 5.02 32.35 -7.15
CA VAL A 354 6.00 32.32 -6.07
C VAL A 354 5.41 32.99 -4.82
N GLY A 355 5.69 32.43 -3.65
CA GLY A 355 5.25 32.90 -2.34
C GLY A 355 3.92 32.31 -1.86
N GLN A 356 3.56 32.71 -0.65
CA GLN A 356 2.52 32.07 0.15
C GLN A 356 1.13 32.00 -0.50
N VAL A 357 0.46 30.86 -0.28
CA VAL A 357 -0.97 30.70 -0.57
C VAL A 357 -1.74 31.64 0.34
N ALA A 358 -2.43 32.62 -0.26
CA ALA A 358 -3.24 33.58 0.47
C ALA A 358 -4.30 32.88 1.34
N GLY A 359 -4.67 33.48 2.47
CA GLY A 359 -5.74 32.95 3.32
C GLY A 359 -7.07 32.87 2.58
N ARG A 360 -7.82 31.79 2.81
CA ARG A 360 -9.01 31.36 2.04
C ARG A 360 -8.75 31.13 0.54
N GLY A 361 -7.50 31.23 0.09
CA GLY A 361 -7.08 30.95 -1.27
C GLY A 361 -6.79 29.47 -1.50
N SER A 362 -6.77 29.09 -2.77
CA SER A 362 -6.39 27.74 -3.21
C SER A 362 -5.60 27.79 -4.51
N PHE A 363 -4.82 26.74 -4.76
CA PHE A 363 -4.21 26.49 -6.06
C PHE A 363 -4.46 25.03 -6.48
N SER A 364 -4.08 24.68 -7.71
CA SER A 364 -4.10 23.29 -8.19
C SER A 364 -2.80 22.99 -8.93
N THR A 365 -2.35 21.73 -8.85
CA THR A 365 -1.09 21.28 -9.45
C THR A 365 -1.28 19.97 -10.21
N GLN A 366 -0.46 19.76 -11.24
CA GLN A 366 -0.51 18.58 -12.12
C GLN A 366 0.36 17.46 -11.55
N LEU A 367 -0.23 16.28 -11.32
CA LEU A 367 0.48 15.09 -10.86
C LEU A 367 0.32 13.94 -11.86
N GLY A 368 -0.92 13.57 -12.18
CA GLY A 368 -1.24 12.60 -13.22
C GLY A 368 -0.80 13.10 -14.60
N GLY A 369 -0.06 12.25 -15.32
CA GLY A 369 0.54 12.57 -16.62
C GLY A 369 1.80 13.46 -16.55
N LEU A 370 2.33 13.76 -15.36
CA LEU A 370 3.55 14.57 -15.18
C LEU A 370 4.56 13.93 -14.22
N TYR A 371 4.10 13.54 -13.03
CA TYR A 371 4.92 12.89 -11.99
C TYR A 371 4.48 11.44 -11.71
N VAL A 372 3.21 11.12 -11.98
CA VAL A 372 2.63 9.78 -11.87
C VAL A 372 1.82 9.47 -13.15
N PRO A 373 1.45 8.21 -13.46
CA PRO A 373 0.67 7.87 -14.64
C PRO A 373 -0.65 8.65 -14.76
N SER A 374 -1.13 8.84 -15.99
CA SER A 374 -2.38 9.57 -16.26
C SER A 374 -3.64 8.83 -15.82
N ASN A 375 -3.55 7.53 -15.53
CA ASN A 375 -4.60 6.70 -14.94
C ASN A 375 -4.43 6.47 -13.42
N ALA A 376 -3.53 7.21 -12.76
CA ALA A 376 -3.45 7.20 -11.30
C ALA A 376 -4.76 7.74 -10.69
N THR A 377 -5.40 6.93 -9.87
CA THR A 377 -6.70 7.18 -9.24
C THR A 377 -6.55 7.93 -7.91
N ALA A 378 -5.42 7.74 -7.23
CA ALA A 378 -5.00 8.51 -6.06
C ALA A 378 -3.47 8.66 -5.99
N VAL A 379 -3.01 9.64 -5.22
CA VAL A 379 -1.59 9.84 -4.89
C VAL A 379 -1.37 9.76 -3.38
N ALA A 380 -0.22 9.20 -2.99
CA ALA A 380 0.29 9.23 -1.62
C ALA A 380 1.38 10.32 -1.52
N LEU A 381 1.22 11.23 -0.58
CA LEU A 381 1.99 12.46 -0.44
C LEU A 381 2.51 12.63 0.99
N ASN A 382 3.60 13.38 1.14
CA ASN A 382 3.82 14.20 2.33
C ASN A 382 3.50 15.65 1.97
N VAL A 383 2.62 16.28 2.73
CA VAL A 383 2.21 17.69 2.52
C VAL A 383 2.67 18.49 3.73
N THR A 384 3.50 19.51 3.49
CA THR A 384 4.12 20.33 4.54
C THR A 384 3.62 21.76 4.47
N ALA A 385 3.14 22.29 5.58
CA ALA A 385 2.91 23.72 5.80
C ALA A 385 4.18 24.34 6.42
N THR A 386 4.61 25.50 5.94
CA THR A 386 5.74 26.26 6.52
C THR A 386 5.50 27.76 6.44
N GLY A 387 6.14 28.53 7.34
CA GLY A 387 5.93 29.97 7.50
C GLY A 387 4.48 30.48 7.66
N PRO A 388 3.50 29.73 8.22
CA PRO A 388 2.13 30.22 8.40
C PRO A 388 2.10 31.46 9.29
N ARG A 389 1.28 32.45 8.93
CA ARG A 389 1.17 33.71 9.70
C ARG A 389 0.16 33.66 10.84
N GLU A 390 -0.73 32.66 10.86
CA GLU A 390 -1.72 32.42 11.90
C GLU A 390 -1.98 30.91 12.06
N ALA A 391 -2.87 30.52 12.97
CA ALA A 391 -3.32 29.14 13.09
C ALA A 391 -4.38 28.77 12.04
N GLY A 392 -4.30 27.57 11.47
CA GLY A 392 -5.19 27.12 10.41
C GLY A 392 -4.94 25.69 9.97
N HIS A 393 -5.34 25.37 8.74
CA HIS A 393 -5.10 24.06 8.14
C HIS A 393 -4.95 24.15 6.61
N LEU A 394 -4.37 23.10 6.01
CA LEU A 394 -4.48 22.81 4.59
C LEU A 394 -5.57 21.76 4.36
N THR A 395 -6.36 21.94 3.29
CA THR A 395 -7.27 20.93 2.75
C THR A 395 -6.77 20.52 1.37
N VAL A 396 -6.63 19.22 1.14
CA VAL A 396 -6.13 18.62 -0.11
C VAL A 396 -7.22 17.73 -0.69
N TYR A 397 -7.59 17.97 -1.95
CA TYR A 397 -8.77 17.36 -2.58
C TYR A 397 -8.58 17.20 -4.10
N PRO A 398 -9.32 16.30 -4.77
CA PRO A 398 -9.31 16.23 -6.23
C PRO A 398 -9.77 17.55 -6.86
N SER A 399 -9.12 17.94 -7.94
CA SER A 399 -9.52 19.05 -8.81
C SER A 399 -10.90 18.84 -9.43
N GLY A 400 -11.53 19.94 -9.86
CA GLY A 400 -12.88 19.94 -10.43
C GLY A 400 -14.00 19.73 -9.41
N GLN A 401 -13.67 19.56 -8.12
CA GLN A 401 -14.63 19.48 -7.01
C GLN A 401 -14.61 20.77 -6.17
N ALA A 402 -15.68 20.98 -5.39
CA ALA A 402 -15.67 21.97 -4.31
C ALA A 402 -14.75 21.51 -3.17
N ALA A 403 -14.12 22.45 -2.46
CA ALA A 403 -13.28 22.13 -1.31
C ALA A 403 -14.12 21.47 -0.20
N PRO A 404 -13.77 20.25 0.26
CA PRO A 404 -14.49 19.56 1.32
C PRO A 404 -14.23 20.21 2.68
N ASN A 405 -15.15 20.06 3.63
CA ASN A 405 -14.99 20.53 5.02
C ASN A 405 -14.12 19.56 5.85
N THR A 406 -12.93 19.24 5.34
CA THR A 406 -11.95 18.31 5.93
C THR A 406 -10.59 19.00 6.05
N SER A 407 -9.80 18.63 7.06
CA SER A 407 -8.44 19.16 7.24
C SER A 407 -7.41 18.05 7.08
N ASN A 408 -6.29 18.33 6.40
CA ASN A 408 -5.19 17.37 6.19
C ASN A 408 -3.96 17.72 7.01
N VAL A 409 -3.52 18.98 7.02
CA VAL A 409 -2.37 19.46 7.80
C VAL A 409 -2.86 20.60 8.67
N ASN A 410 -2.69 20.54 10.00
CA ASN A 410 -3.15 21.60 10.91
C ASN A 410 -1.93 22.26 11.56
N PHE A 411 -1.93 23.59 11.67
CA PHE A 411 -0.74 24.36 12.02
C PHE A 411 -1.07 25.58 12.89
N THR A 412 -0.09 26.05 13.66
CA THR A 412 -0.07 27.35 14.35
C THR A 412 0.92 28.32 13.69
N ALA A 413 0.89 29.60 14.05
CA ALA A 413 1.77 30.62 13.47
C ALA A 413 3.26 30.27 13.64
N GLY A 414 4.05 30.42 12.58
CA GLY A 414 5.48 30.10 12.53
C GLY A 414 5.82 28.60 12.46
N GLN A 415 4.85 27.70 12.62
CA GLN A 415 5.11 26.25 12.63
C GLN A 415 5.50 25.74 11.24
N THR A 416 6.50 24.84 11.18
CA THR A 416 6.68 23.94 10.04
C THR A 416 6.21 22.55 10.44
N VAL A 417 5.28 21.97 9.69
CA VAL A 417 4.63 20.69 10.01
C VAL A 417 4.16 19.99 8.75
N ALA A 418 4.40 18.68 8.68
CA ALA A 418 3.92 17.78 7.65
C ALA A 418 2.91 16.77 8.20
N ASN A 419 2.05 16.27 7.32
CA ASN A 419 1.28 15.05 7.52
C ASN A 419 1.29 14.27 6.20
N SER A 420 1.13 12.95 6.27
CA SER A 420 0.88 12.13 5.10
C SER A 420 -0.53 12.39 4.56
N VAL A 421 -0.68 12.35 3.24
CA VAL A 421 -1.96 12.59 2.57
C VAL A 421 -2.12 11.59 1.43
N ILE A 422 -3.11 10.71 1.55
CA ILE A 422 -3.67 9.97 0.43
C ILE A 422 -4.87 10.77 -0.09
N VAL A 423 -4.85 11.15 -1.37
CA VAL A 423 -5.93 11.95 -1.99
C VAL A 423 -6.27 11.45 -3.39
N PRO A 424 -7.56 11.40 -3.78
CA PRO A 424 -7.96 11.13 -5.16
C PRO A 424 -7.40 12.17 -6.15
N VAL A 425 -7.05 11.75 -7.35
CA VAL A 425 -6.69 12.65 -8.46
C VAL A 425 -7.96 13.03 -9.23
N GLY A 426 -8.10 14.29 -9.63
CA GLY A 426 -9.22 14.72 -10.49
C GLY A 426 -9.03 14.27 -11.95
N SER A 427 -10.10 14.33 -12.74
CA SER A 427 -10.12 13.83 -14.13
C SER A 427 -9.23 14.61 -15.12
N ASP A 428 -8.66 15.74 -14.70
CA ASP A 428 -7.64 16.50 -15.42
C ASP A 428 -6.19 16.14 -14.99
N GLY A 429 -6.03 15.13 -14.12
CA GLY A 429 -4.74 14.70 -13.58
C GLY A 429 -4.21 15.57 -12.42
N ARG A 430 -5.06 16.43 -11.83
CA ARG A 430 -4.64 17.40 -10.80
C ARG A 430 -5.13 17.07 -9.40
N ILE A 431 -4.54 17.76 -8.43
CA ILE A 431 -5.09 17.95 -7.10
C ILE A 431 -5.21 19.45 -6.82
N SER A 432 -6.11 19.81 -5.91
CA SER A 432 -6.30 21.17 -5.40
C SER A 432 -5.90 21.23 -3.93
N ILE A 433 -5.29 22.35 -3.52
CA ILE A 433 -4.88 22.62 -2.14
C ILE A 433 -5.42 23.99 -1.73
N MET A 434 -6.21 24.02 -0.64
CA MET A 434 -6.79 25.22 -0.05
C MET A 434 -6.10 25.55 1.28
N ASN A 435 -5.84 26.84 1.50
CA ASN A 435 -5.43 27.40 2.79
C ASN A 435 -6.67 27.76 3.62
N GLY A 436 -6.93 27.00 4.68
CA GLY A 436 -8.01 27.18 5.65
C GLY A 436 -7.76 28.26 6.72
N ALA A 437 -6.66 29.01 6.66
CA ALA A 437 -6.41 30.22 7.45
C ALA A 437 -6.95 31.49 6.76
N TRP A 438 -6.95 32.63 7.47
CA TRP A 438 -7.18 33.97 6.91
C TRP A 438 -5.89 34.67 6.44
N ALA A 439 -4.73 34.27 6.96
CA ALA A 439 -3.42 34.75 6.53
C ALA A 439 -2.62 33.69 5.74
N GLY A 440 -1.48 34.09 5.16
CA GLY A 440 -0.70 33.27 4.25
C GLY A 440 0.07 32.11 4.91
N VAL A 441 0.33 31.07 4.12
CA VAL A 441 1.18 29.91 4.44
C VAL A 441 1.92 29.44 3.18
N ASP A 442 3.15 28.94 3.33
CA ASP A 442 3.88 28.26 2.24
C ASP A 442 3.59 26.76 2.28
N VAL A 443 3.50 26.16 1.09
CA VAL A 443 3.13 24.76 0.90
C VAL A 443 4.22 24.03 0.12
N ILE A 444 4.60 22.87 0.63
CA ILE A 444 5.50 21.92 -0.02
C ILE A 444 4.76 20.59 -0.19
N VAL A 445 4.91 19.94 -1.34
CA VAL A 445 4.33 18.62 -1.61
C VAL A 445 5.40 17.70 -2.17
N ASP A 446 5.61 16.57 -1.50
CA ASP A 446 6.48 15.49 -1.91
C ASP A 446 5.63 14.24 -2.21
N VAL A 447 5.70 13.70 -3.43
CA VAL A 447 4.99 12.47 -3.81
C VAL A 447 5.83 11.26 -3.37
N VAL A 448 5.23 10.33 -2.61
CA VAL A 448 5.87 9.08 -2.15
C VAL A 448 5.34 7.82 -2.84
N GLY A 449 4.26 7.95 -3.60
CA GLY A 449 3.69 6.89 -4.44
C GLY A 449 2.33 7.24 -5.00
N TYR A 450 1.71 6.30 -5.70
CA TYR A 450 0.38 6.44 -6.28
C TYR A 450 -0.37 5.12 -6.30
N TYR A 451 -1.68 5.20 -6.55
CA TYR A 451 -2.54 4.05 -6.79
C TYR A 451 -3.08 4.14 -8.22
N SER A 452 -3.04 3.06 -8.99
CA SER A 452 -3.68 2.95 -10.30
C SER A 452 -4.16 1.50 -10.57
N PRO A 453 -5.01 1.27 -11.60
CA PRO A 453 -5.41 -0.09 -11.99
C PRO A 453 -4.24 -0.96 -12.49
N ASP A 454 -3.15 -0.35 -12.93
CA ASP A 454 -1.95 -1.06 -13.42
C ASP A 454 -0.93 -1.34 -12.29
N SER A 455 -1.07 -0.66 -11.15
CA SER A 455 -0.23 -0.85 -9.96
C SER A 455 -0.50 -2.22 -9.32
N SER A 456 0.54 -3.01 -9.10
CA SER A 456 0.41 -4.40 -8.64
C SER A 456 0.47 -4.62 -7.12
N GLY A 457 0.84 -3.61 -6.32
CA GLY A 457 1.03 -3.76 -4.87
C GLY A 457 -0.29 -3.79 -4.10
N ALA A 458 -0.80 -4.98 -3.81
CA ALA A 458 -2.00 -5.19 -2.99
C ALA A 458 -1.66 -4.99 -1.49
N PHE A 459 -2.57 -4.35 -0.73
CA PHE A 459 -2.34 -4.09 0.69
C PHE A 459 -2.52 -5.34 1.56
N MET A 460 -1.51 -5.65 2.37
CA MET A 460 -1.47 -6.71 3.38
C MET A 460 -1.36 -6.08 4.76
N ALA A 461 -2.50 -6.02 5.47
CA ALA A 461 -2.58 -5.45 6.81
C ALA A 461 -2.10 -6.45 7.87
N VAL A 462 -1.28 -5.99 8.83
CA VAL A 462 -0.70 -6.83 9.88
C VAL A 462 -1.13 -6.35 11.26
N ALA A 463 -0.95 -7.17 12.30
CA ALA A 463 -1.13 -6.72 13.68
C ALA A 463 -0.09 -5.62 13.98
N PRO A 464 -0.48 -4.41 14.45
CA PRO A 464 0.46 -3.33 14.69
C PRO A 464 1.52 -3.68 15.74
N HIS A 465 2.78 -3.64 15.35
CA HIS A 465 3.92 -4.08 16.16
C HIS A 465 5.13 -3.17 15.93
N ARG A 466 6.04 -3.13 16.90
CA ARG A 466 7.26 -2.32 16.81
C ARG A 466 8.34 -3.03 16.01
N ARG A 467 8.95 -2.34 15.05
CA ARG A 467 10.20 -2.77 14.39
C ARG A 467 11.42 -2.05 14.97
N LEU A 468 11.28 -0.83 15.48
CA LEU A 468 12.38 -0.02 16.02
C LEU A 468 11.97 0.80 17.24
N ASP A 469 12.85 0.88 18.26
CA ASP A 469 12.77 1.81 19.39
C ASP A 469 14.19 2.22 19.85
N THR A 470 14.70 3.39 19.42
CA THR A 470 16.10 3.80 19.72
C THR A 470 16.36 4.03 21.21
N ARG A 471 15.31 4.21 22.01
CA ARG A 471 15.38 4.42 23.47
C ARG A 471 15.78 3.14 24.22
N THR A 472 15.62 1.98 23.59
CA THR A 472 15.87 0.66 24.20
C THR A 472 16.81 -0.23 23.40
N TRP A 473 17.15 0.14 22.16
CA TRP A 473 18.19 -0.56 21.41
C TRP A 473 19.60 -0.24 21.95
N GLY A 474 20.60 -1.04 21.58
CA GLY A 474 21.96 -0.90 22.15
C GLY A 474 22.72 0.37 21.74
N SER A 475 22.28 1.07 20.69
CA SER A 475 23.06 2.12 20.02
C SER A 475 22.79 3.56 20.48
N GLY A 476 21.75 3.79 21.29
CA GLY A 476 21.35 5.15 21.72
C GLY A 476 20.62 5.98 20.65
N PRO A 477 20.34 7.28 20.88
CA PRO A 477 19.55 8.10 19.97
C PRO A 477 20.23 8.28 18.60
N LEU A 478 19.42 8.48 17.55
CA LEU A 478 19.88 8.73 16.18
C LEU A 478 20.52 10.14 16.08
N PRO A 479 21.83 10.28 15.82
CA PRO A 479 22.51 11.58 15.86
C PRO A 479 22.01 12.58 14.81
N GLY A 480 22.29 13.86 15.02
CA GLY A 480 22.00 14.92 14.05
C GLY A 480 22.80 14.77 12.75
N GLN A 481 22.16 15.03 11.60
CA GLN A 481 22.69 14.87 10.24
C GLN A 481 23.08 13.43 9.83
N GLU A 482 22.79 12.42 10.66
CA GLU A 482 23.07 11.01 10.36
C GLU A 482 21.80 10.24 9.93
N TYR A 483 22.01 9.01 9.43
CA TYR A 483 20.94 8.09 9.07
C TYR A 483 21.23 6.65 9.48
N ILE A 484 20.15 5.89 9.60
CA ILE A 484 20.18 4.44 9.81
C ILE A 484 19.49 3.74 8.65
N TRP A 485 20.05 2.60 8.21
CA TRP A 485 19.38 1.71 7.27
C TRP A 485 18.68 0.60 8.04
N MET A 486 17.43 0.33 7.68
CA MET A 486 16.58 -0.70 8.30
C MET A 486 16.08 -1.66 7.24
N ASN A 487 16.55 -2.90 7.31
CA ASN A 487 16.02 -3.99 6.51
C ASN A 487 14.73 -4.51 7.18
N ILE A 488 13.60 -4.42 6.47
CA ILE A 488 12.27 -4.71 7.01
C ILE A 488 11.77 -6.09 6.55
N SER A 489 12.14 -6.51 5.33
CA SER A 489 11.81 -7.82 4.75
C SER A 489 13.06 -8.56 4.32
N HIS A 490 13.22 -9.80 4.81
CA HIS A 490 14.37 -10.66 4.60
C HIS A 490 14.01 -11.80 3.64
N LYS A 491 14.27 -11.60 2.35
CA LYS A 491 14.04 -12.57 1.26
C LYS A 491 12.56 -12.83 0.90
N GLU A 492 11.61 -12.08 1.44
CA GLU A 492 10.26 -12.05 0.86
C GLU A 492 10.29 -11.38 -0.52
N GLU A 493 10.02 -12.17 -1.57
CA GLU A 493 9.80 -11.65 -2.92
C GLU A 493 8.47 -10.88 -3.00
N GLY A 494 8.38 -9.93 -3.95
CA GLY A 494 7.15 -9.19 -4.22
C GLY A 494 6.79 -8.08 -3.23
N ILE A 495 7.59 -7.82 -2.19
CA ILE A 495 7.33 -6.68 -1.31
C ILE A 495 7.65 -5.37 -2.02
N ALA A 496 6.62 -4.60 -2.39
CA ALA A 496 6.75 -3.31 -3.05
C ALA A 496 7.09 -2.19 -2.06
N GLY A 497 6.53 -2.24 -0.85
CA GLY A 497 6.71 -1.18 0.15
C GLY A 497 5.98 -1.44 1.46
N TYR A 498 6.12 -0.52 2.40
CA TYR A 498 5.68 -0.66 3.80
C TYR A 498 4.72 0.44 4.22
N VAL A 499 3.82 0.12 5.15
CA VAL A 499 2.96 1.08 5.85
C VAL A 499 3.40 1.13 7.32
N LEU A 500 4.04 2.23 7.67
CA LEU A 500 4.69 2.46 8.97
C LEU A 500 4.07 3.70 9.64
N ASN A 501 4.12 3.76 10.96
CA ASN A 501 4.04 5.02 11.70
C ASN A 501 5.42 5.28 12.30
N THR A 502 6.09 6.34 11.86
CA THR A 502 7.35 6.77 12.46
C THR A 502 7.03 7.82 13.52
N THR A 503 7.62 7.70 14.71
CA THR A 503 7.46 8.68 15.80
C THR A 503 8.82 9.14 16.24
N VAL A 504 9.05 10.45 16.17
CA VAL A 504 10.26 11.10 16.68
C VAL A 504 9.95 11.73 18.05
N THR A 505 10.88 11.59 18.99
CA THR A 505 10.77 12.10 20.37
C THR A 505 12.14 12.51 20.92
N ASN A 506 12.18 13.07 22.14
CA ASN A 506 13.40 13.59 22.81
C ASN A 506 14.23 14.57 21.96
N THR A 507 13.59 15.25 21.02
CA THR A 507 14.21 16.13 20.02
C THR A 507 14.94 17.31 20.67
N ARG A 508 16.20 17.54 20.27
CA ARG A 508 17.01 18.64 20.83
C ARG A 508 17.05 19.90 19.96
N ASP A 509 16.95 19.72 18.64
CA ASP A 509 16.88 20.79 17.65
C ASP A 509 15.57 20.76 16.83
N SER A 510 15.33 21.82 16.06
CA SER A 510 14.32 21.81 15.00
C SER A 510 14.83 21.08 13.75
N GLY A 511 13.97 20.35 13.07
CA GLY A 511 14.32 19.69 11.82
C GLY A 511 13.22 18.76 11.31
N PHE A 512 13.62 17.71 10.61
CA PHE A 512 12.70 16.72 10.05
C PHE A 512 13.32 15.34 9.92
N LEU A 513 12.47 14.31 9.96
CA LEU A 513 12.82 12.96 9.55
C LEU A 513 12.56 12.82 8.05
N SER A 514 13.44 12.13 7.32
CA SER A 514 13.16 11.67 5.96
C SER A 514 13.25 10.16 5.88
N VAL A 515 12.30 9.53 5.21
CA VAL A 515 12.30 8.10 4.92
C VAL A 515 12.30 7.89 3.41
N ALA A 516 13.21 7.06 2.92
CA ALA A 516 13.38 6.74 1.51
C ALA A 516 13.77 5.26 1.31
N PRO A 517 13.54 4.67 0.13
CA PRO A 517 14.17 3.41 -0.22
C PRO A 517 15.70 3.56 -0.22
N ASP A 518 16.39 2.58 0.34
CA ASP A 518 17.85 2.48 0.26
C ASP A 518 18.23 1.82 -1.09
N VAL A 519 19.21 2.41 -1.80
CA VAL A 519 19.75 1.83 -3.05
C VAL A 519 20.71 0.67 -2.79
N ASN A 520 21.24 0.56 -1.58
CA ASN A 520 22.19 -0.47 -1.17
C ASN A 520 21.46 -1.76 -0.76
N SER A 521 22.17 -2.88 -0.86
CA SER A 521 21.73 -4.16 -0.28
C SER A 521 22.35 -4.33 1.11
N PRO A 522 21.72 -5.09 2.04
CA PRO A 522 22.34 -5.41 3.33
C PRO A 522 23.74 -6.02 3.18
N ALA A 523 23.95 -6.87 2.17
CA ALA A 523 25.26 -7.45 1.86
C ALA A 523 26.30 -6.36 1.53
N SER A 524 25.95 -5.35 0.72
CA SER A 524 26.90 -4.30 0.34
C SER A 524 27.40 -3.43 1.50
N TYR A 525 26.69 -3.39 2.64
CA TYR A 525 27.21 -2.76 3.86
C TYR A 525 28.24 -3.64 4.58
N PHE A 526 28.04 -4.96 4.63
CA PHE A 526 29.00 -5.90 5.21
C PHE A 526 30.24 -6.12 4.33
N ASP A 527 30.07 -6.05 3.00
CA ASP A 527 31.15 -6.16 2.01
C ASP A 527 31.87 -4.82 1.75
N GLU A 528 31.56 -3.76 2.53
CA GLU A 528 32.02 -2.37 2.39
C GLU A 528 31.73 -1.67 1.03
N THR A 529 31.12 -2.38 0.08
CA THR A 529 30.84 -1.92 -1.30
C THR A 529 29.71 -0.89 -1.44
N ALA A 530 28.91 -0.66 -0.38
CA ALA A 530 27.79 0.28 -0.38
C ALA A 530 28.17 1.68 -0.91
N VAL A 531 27.24 2.32 -1.61
CA VAL A 531 27.37 3.66 -2.19
C VAL A 531 26.88 4.71 -1.19
N TRP A 532 27.54 5.87 -1.17
CA TRP A 532 27.09 7.02 -0.40
C TRP A 532 25.79 7.60 -0.99
N GLN A 533 24.79 7.78 -0.14
CA GLN A 533 23.50 8.39 -0.51
C GLN A 533 23.47 9.87 -0.08
N ASP A 534 22.75 10.69 -0.83
CA ASP A 534 22.48 12.09 -0.47
C ASP A 534 21.14 12.18 0.30
N PRO A 535 21.04 12.98 1.37
CA PRO A 535 19.82 13.09 2.19
C PRO A 535 18.60 13.57 1.38
N PRO A 536 17.49 12.79 1.35
CA PRO A 536 16.28 13.15 0.61
C PRO A 536 15.72 14.49 1.08
N GLN A 537 15.42 15.41 0.15
CA GLN A 537 14.93 16.75 0.54
C GLN A 537 13.49 16.76 1.07
N SER A 538 12.80 15.61 1.03
CA SER A 538 11.41 15.41 1.45
C SER A 538 11.25 15.23 2.96
N SER A 539 10.35 15.99 3.60
CA SER A 539 10.04 15.80 5.01
C SER A 539 8.93 14.76 5.22
N SER A 540 9.28 13.63 5.84
CA SER A 540 8.31 12.63 6.30
C SER A 540 7.58 13.10 7.56
N LEU A 541 8.26 13.81 8.48
CA LEU A 541 7.63 14.59 9.55
C LEU A 541 8.59 15.69 10.01
N ASN A 542 8.06 16.82 10.50
CA ASN A 542 8.86 17.93 11.02
C ASN A 542 8.68 18.08 12.54
N PHE A 543 9.72 18.49 13.24
CA PHE A 543 9.71 18.65 14.69
C PHE A 543 10.49 19.90 15.14
N THR A 544 10.23 20.29 16.39
CA THR A 544 10.92 21.35 17.14
C THR A 544 11.38 20.79 18.49
N PRO A 545 12.28 21.46 19.23
CA PRO A 545 12.83 20.93 20.48
C PRO A 545 11.77 20.53 21.52
N GLY A 546 12.03 19.43 22.23
CA GLY A 546 11.17 18.86 23.25
C GLY A 546 9.84 18.27 22.77
N LYS A 547 9.65 18.02 21.46
CA LYS A 547 8.38 17.49 20.91
C LYS A 547 8.42 16.00 20.66
N THR A 548 7.22 15.41 20.71
CA THR A 548 6.95 14.06 20.19
C THR A 548 6.02 14.21 18.99
N VAL A 549 6.47 13.77 17.80
CA VAL A 549 5.74 13.94 16.54
C VAL A 549 5.70 12.60 15.79
N PRO A 550 4.52 12.02 15.54
CA PRO A 550 4.34 10.90 14.63
C PRO A 550 3.89 11.34 13.22
N ASN A 551 4.16 10.51 12.22
CA ASN A 551 3.42 10.53 10.96
C ASN A 551 3.39 9.12 10.32
N LEU A 552 2.34 8.84 9.56
CA LEU A 552 2.29 7.71 8.64
C LEU A 552 3.37 7.86 7.56
N VAL A 553 4.03 6.77 7.22
CA VAL A 553 4.99 6.67 6.13
C VAL A 553 4.62 5.49 5.24
N GLN A 554 4.40 5.79 3.95
CA GLN A 554 4.34 4.79 2.89
C GLN A 554 5.70 4.74 2.18
N ALA A 555 6.59 3.83 2.58
CA ALA A 555 7.93 3.73 2.03
C ALA A 555 8.02 2.68 0.91
N SER A 556 8.85 2.94 -0.10
CA SER A 556 9.31 1.92 -1.06
C SER A 556 10.23 0.92 -0.37
N SER A 557 10.24 -0.35 -0.81
CA SER A 557 11.12 -1.40 -0.29
C SER A 557 12.57 -1.35 -0.79
N GLY A 558 12.87 -0.46 -1.75
CA GLY A 558 14.10 -0.54 -2.54
C GLY A 558 14.11 -1.73 -3.51
N GLY A 559 12.97 -2.38 -3.73
CA GLY A 559 12.87 -3.62 -4.50
C GLY A 559 13.30 -4.84 -3.68
N THR A 560 14.08 -5.73 -4.27
CA THR A 560 14.49 -7.01 -3.64
C THR A 560 15.39 -6.85 -2.41
N ASN A 561 15.92 -5.65 -2.15
CA ASN A 561 16.75 -5.40 -0.98
C ASN A 561 15.93 -5.41 0.31
N GLY A 562 14.72 -4.86 0.30
CA GLY A 562 13.86 -4.77 1.49
C GLY A 562 14.30 -3.74 2.53
N THR A 563 15.07 -2.74 2.12
CA THR A 563 15.73 -1.77 3.01
C THR A 563 15.20 -0.35 2.81
N ILE A 564 15.03 0.38 3.91
CA ILE A 564 14.77 1.83 3.92
C ILE A 564 15.81 2.56 4.75
N ASP A 565 16.10 3.80 4.38
CA ASP A 565 16.84 4.73 5.22
C ASP A 565 15.90 5.58 6.06
N LEU A 566 16.33 5.91 7.28
CA LEU A 566 15.67 6.89 8.16
C LEU A 566 16.71 7.96 8.57
N TRP A 567 16.56 9.16 8.01
CA TRP A 567 17.50 10.28 8.10
C TRP A 567 17.05 11.34 9.13
N ASN A 568 17.90 11.70 10.08
CA ASN A 568 17.68 12.84 10.99
C ASN A 568 18.28 14.12 10.39
N GLN A 569 17.45 14.97 9.78
CA GLN A 569 17.90 16.25 9.20
C GLN A 569 17.78 17.45 10.16
N SER A 570 17.82 17.20 11.47
CA SER A 570 18.17 18.22 12.48
C SER A 570 19.67 18.14 12.84
N PHE A 571 20.16 19.08 13.66
CA PHE A 571 21.56 19.07 14.14
C PHE A 571 21.77 18.35 15.47
N GLY A 572 20.70 18.00 16.18
CA GLY A 572 20.75 17.29 17.46
C GLY A 572 20.18 15.89 17.35
N ASP A 573 20.64 14.98 18.22
CA ASP A 573 20.11 13.62 18.24
C ASP A 573 18.60 13.59 18.54
N ILE A 574 17.93 12.58 18.00
CA ILE A 574 16.53 12.28 18.23
C ILE A 574 16.36 10.83 18.68
N ASP A 575 15.31 10.57 19.46
CA ASP A 575 14.80 9.21 19.59
C ASP A 575 13.76 8.92 18.50
N LEU A 576 13.84 7.74 17.92
CA LEU A 576 13.03 7.29 16.79
C LEU A 576 12.38 5.94 17.12
N ILE A 577 11.08 5.88 16.85
CA ILE A 577 10.23 4.70 17.01
C ILE A 577 9.63 4.39 15.65
N VAL A 578 9.59 3.12 15.25
CA VAL A 578 8.90 2.69 14.03
C VAL A 578 7.97 1.53 14.35
N ASP A 579 6.67 1.79 14.26
CA ASP A 579 5.60 0.81 14.39
C ASP A 579 5.07 0.45 12.98
N MET A 580 4.89 -0.84 12.68
CA MET A 580 4.49 -1.34 11.37
C MET A 580 3.02 -1.80 11.37
N PHE A 581 2.25 -1.35 10.37
CA PHE A 581 0.79 -1.57 10.26
C PHE A 581 0.39 -2.39 9.03
N GLY A 582 1.26 -2.49 8.03
CA GLY A 582 1.08 -3.38 6.89
C GLY A 582 2.20 -3.24 5.86
N TYR A 583 2.06 -3.94 4.74
CA TYR A 583 2.93 -3.84 3.59
C TYR A 583 2.13 -3.95 2.28
N TYR A 584 2.76 -3.62 1.17
CA TYR A 584 2.23 -3.82 -0.17
C TYR A 584 2.98 -4.97 -0.83
N GLU A 585 2.25 -6.00 -1.25
CA GLU A 585 2.79 -7.22 -1.87
C GLU A 585 2.26 -7.34 -3.30
N THR A 586 3.15 -7.58 -4.27
CA THR A 586 2.77 -7.66 -5.67
C THR A 586 2.06 -8.97 -6.00
N LYS A 587 1.38 -8.95 -7.14
CA LYS A 587 1.05 -10.13 -7.93
C LYS A 587 2.27 -11.04 -8.12
#